data_AF-V9D8V5-F1
#
_entry.id   AF-V9D8V5-F1
#
_cell.length_a   1.000
_cell.length_b   1.000
_cell.length_c   1.000
_cell.angle_alpha   90.00
_cell.angle_beta   90.00
_cell.angle_gamma   90.00
#
_symmetry.space_group_name_H-M   'P 1'
#
loop_
_entity.id
_entity.type
_entity.pdbx_description
1 polymer ?
#
loop_
_entity_poly.entity_id
_entity_poly.type
_entity_poly.pdbx_seq_one_letter_code
_entity_poly.pdbx_strand_id
1 'polypeptide(L)'
;MTPRLTGYSRRSNLLMNIVLYSQVLWMRRLRVLRRLLVKYRAAGKIDKHLYHELYQLSKGNTFKHKRALVEHIHKAKAEKQRERVLKEEMDAKRAKTKAARERRQERIQTKRNALAGEAEEETKAE
;
A
#
# COMPACT_ATOMS: atom_id res chain seq x y z
N MET A 1 -0.94 -41.21 20.24
CA MET A 1 -1.38 -41.94 19.02
C MET A 1 -0.33 -41.76 17.93
N THR A 2 0.54 -42.73 17.74
CA THR A 2 1.55 -42.70 16.67
C THR A 2 0.90 -43.11 15.33
N PRO A 3 1.20 -42.45 14.20
CA PRO A 3 0.67 -42.86 12.91
C PRO A 3 1.29 -44.19 12.52
N ARG A 4 0.60 -45.29 12.84
CA ARG A 4 1.16 -46.65 12.76
C ARG A 4 1.24 -47.20 11.33
N LEU A 5 0.83 -46.42 10.31
CA LEU A 5 0.56 -46.92 8.95
C LEU A 5 0.88 -45.91 7.83
N THR A 6 2.05 -45.28 7.85
CA THR A 6 2.47 -44.34 6.77
C THR A 6 3.81 -44.69 6.11
N GLY A 7 4.29 -45.93 6.26
CA GLY A 7 5.56 -46.39 5.68
C GLY A 7 5.53 -46.51 4.15
N TYR A 8 6.67 -46.25 3.50
CA TYR A 8 6.86 -46.27 2.04
C TYR A 8 6.47 -47.62 1.39
N SER A 9 6.66 -48.73 2.11
CA SER A 9 6.45 -50.10 1.60
C SER A 9 5.01 -50.48 1.27
N ARG A 10 4.00 -49.73 1.75
CA ARG A 10 2.57 -50.02 1.49
C ARG A 10 1.89 -49.00 0.59
N ARG A 11 2.63 -48.04 0.02
CA ARG A 11 2.07 -47.08 -0.94
C ARG A 11 2.12 -47.67 -2.34
N SER A 12 0.99 -48.16 -2.85
CA SER A 12 0.85 -48.30 -4.30
C SER A 12 0.99 -46.90 -4.92
N ASN A 13 1.99 -46.70 -5.79
CA ASN A 13 2.27 -45.41 -6.44
C ASN A 13 1.02 -44.77 -7.09
N LEU A 14 0.07 -45.60 -7.54
CA LEU A 14 -1.23 -45.19 -8.09
C LEU A 14 -2.12 -44.46 -7.05
N LEU A 15 -2.20 -44.95 -5.81
CA LEU A 15 -3.00 -44.34 -4.74
C LEU A 15 -2.39 -43.00 -4.27
N MET A 16 -1.07 -42.86 -4.26
CA MET A 16 -0.42 -41.56 -4.01
C MET A 16 -0.78 -40.56 -5.10
N ASN A 17 -0.72 -40.96 -6.37
CA ASN A 17 -1.05 -40.08 -7.50
C ASN A 17 -2.55 -39.69 -7.55
N ILE A 18 -3.45 -40.59 -7.16
CA ILE A 18 -4.91 -40.33 -7.12
C ILE A 18 -5.27 -39.42 -5.92
N VAL A 19 -4.72 -39.67 -4.73
CA VAL A 19 -4.99 -38.87 -3.52
C VAL A 19 -4.28 -37.50 -3.56
N LEU A 20 -3.10 -37.44 -4.20
CA LEU A 20 -2.27 -36.24 -4.36
C LEU A 20 -2.25 -35.79 -5.82
N TYR A 21 -3.38 -35.80 -6.52
CA TYR A 21 -3.43 -35.24 -7.86
C TYR A 21 -3.06 -33.75 -7.81
N SER A 22 -2.01 -33.38 -8.55
CA SER A 22 -1.38 -32.05 -8.51
C SER A 22 -2.38 -30.91 -8.75
N GLN A 23 -3.39 -31.15 -9.59
CA GLN A 23 -4.47 -30.20 -9.89
C GLN A 23 -5.36 -29.92 -8.66
N VAL A 24 -5.66 -30.93 -7.84
CA VAL A 24 -6.47 -30.74 -6.62
C VAL A 24 -5.71 -29.90 -5.60
N LEU A 25 -4.42 -30.17 -5.42
CA LEU A 25 -3.55 -29.37 -4.54
C LEU A 25 -3.44 -27.91 -5.02
N TRP A 26 -3.29 -27.71 -6.32
CA TRP A 26 -3.28 -26.39 -6.95
C TRP A 26 -4.60 -25.63 -6.74
N MET A 27 -5.75 -26.29 -6.96
CA MET A 27 -7.07 -25.72 -6.72
C MET A 27 -7.28 -25.34 -5.25
N ARG A 28 -6.94 -26.23 -4.31
CA ARG A 28 -7.04 -25.97 -2.87
C ARG A 28 -6.18 -24.76 -2.48
N ARG A 29 -4.94 -24.71 -2.96
CA ARG A 29 -4.04 -23.59 -2.69
C ARG A 29 -4.58 -22.27 -3.23
N LEU A 30 -5.00 -22.21 -4.49
CA LEU A 30 -5.57 -21.00 -5.09
C LEU A 30 -6.81 -20.52 -4.34
N ARG A 31 -7.71 -21.43 -3.93
CA ARG A 31 -8.90 -21.08 -3.15
C ARG A 31 -8.53 -20.48 -1.79
N VAL A 32 -7.54 -21.05 -1.10
CA VAL A 32 -7.06 -20.53 0.21
C VAL A 32 -6.48 -19.13 0.06
N LEU A 33 -5.63 -18.90 -0.95
CA LEU A 33 -5.03 -17.57 -1.19
C LEU A 33 -6.09 -16.52 -1.54
N ARG A 34 -7.03 -16.85 -2.44
CA ARG A 34 -8.10 -15.93 -2.86
C ARG A 34 -9.07 -15.60 -1.73
N ARG A 35 -9.49 -16.59 -0.92
CA ARG A 35 -10.34 -16.33 0.25
C ARG A 35 -9.66 -15.39 1.24
N LEU A 36 -8.35 -15.53 1.44
CA LEU A 36 -7.59 -14.65 2.33
C LEU A 36 -7.59 -13.21 1.81
N LEU A 37 -7.34 -13.02 0.52
CA LEU A 37 -7.38 -11.69 -0.11
C LEU A 37 -8.76 -11.03 0.02
N VAL A 38 -9.85 -11.77 -0.22
CA VAL A 38 -11.22 -11.26 -0.06
C VAL A 38 -11.48 -10.86 1.39
N LYS A 39 -11.10 -11.70 2.36
CA LYS A 39 -11.24 -11.39 3.79
C LYS A 39 -10.46 -10.14 4.19
N TYR A 40 -9.23 -9.99 3.69
CA TYR A 40 -8.39 -8.84 4.03
C TYR A 40 -8.88 -7.54 3.35
N ARG A 41 -9.48 -7.63 2.17
CA ARG A 41 -10.17 -6.51 1.51
C ARG A 41 -11.40 -6.08 2.32
N ALA A 42 -12.24 -7.03 2.73
CA ALA A 42 -13.41 -6.74 3.56
C ALA A 42 -13.02 -6.13 4.93
N ALA A 43 -11.92 -6.58 5.52
CA ALA A 43 -11.38 -6.02 6.76
C ALA A 43 -10.60 -4.69 6.58
N GLY A 44 -10.52 -4.14 5.35
CA GLY A 44 -9.78 -2.90 5.07
C GLY A 44 -8.26 -3.00 5.25
N LYS A 45 -7.70 -4.20 5.42
CA LYS A 45 -6.24 -4.38 5.59
C LYS A 45 -5.48 -4.12 4.29
N ILE A 46 -6.13 -4.32 3.15
CA ILE A 46 -5.61 -4.19 1.79
C ILE A 46 -6.56 -3.30 0.98
N ASP A 47 -6.00 -2.43 0.15
CA ASP A 47 -6.72 -1.56 -0.79
C ASP A 47 -7.09 -2.29 -2.11
N LYS A 48 -8.04 -1.76 -2.89
CA LYS A 48 -8.50 -2.35 -4.16
C LYS A 48 -7.36 -2.58 -5.17
N HIS A 49 -6.39 -1.67 -5.22
CA HIS A 49 -5.26 -1.73 -6.16
C HIS A 49 -4.32 -2.88 -5.79
N LEU A 50 -3.86 -2.90 -4.53
CA LEU A 50 -3.01 -3.96 -4.02
C LEU A 50 -3.71 -5.34 -4.07
N TYR A 51 -5.04 -5.39 -3.87
CA TYR A 51 -5.82 -6.60 -4.05
C TYR A 51 -5.74 -7.13 -5.49
N HIS A 52 -5.89 -6.26 -6.49
CA HIS A 52 -5.89 -6.68 -7.89
C HIS A 52 -4.53 -7.26 -8.31
N GLU A 53 -3.44 -6.59 -7.95
CA GLU A 53 -2.06 -7.06 -8.21
C GLU A 53 -1.82 -8.44 -7.56
N LEU A 54 -2.12 -8.57 -6.27
CA LEU A 54 -1.94 -9.83 -5.54
C LEU A 54 -2.85 -10.95 -6.07
N TYR A 55 -4.02 -10.61 -6.62
CA TYR A 55 -4.91 -11.58 -7.25
C TYR A 55 -4.31 -12.17 -8.52
N GLN A 56 -3.69 -11.34 -9.37
CA GLN A 56 -3.00 -11.80 -10.59
C GLN A 56 -1.74 -12.61 -10.23
N LEU A 57 -0.93 -12.15 -9.27
CA LEU A 57 0.27 -12.87 -8.80
C LEU A 57 -0.08 -14.22 -8.16
N SER A 58 -1.18 -14.28 -7.41
CA SER A 58 -1.67 -15.55 -6.85
C SER A 58 -2.07 -16.54 -7.95
N LYS A 59 -2.65 -16.05 -9.06
CA LYS A 59 -2.96 -16.88 -10.25
C LYS A 59 -1.67 -17.37 -10.92
N GLY A 60 -0.62 -16.54 -10.95
CA GLY A 60 0.70 -16.84 -11.50
C GLY A 60 1.61 -17.75 -10.66
N ASN A 61 1.11 -18.38 -9.58
CA ASN A 61 1.89 -19.28 -8.72
C ASN A 61 3.13 -18.64 -8.06
N THR A 62 3.16 -17.31 -7.92
CA THR A 62 4.24 -16.59 -7.22
C THR A 62 4.27 -16.96 -5.72
N PHE A 63 3.10 -17.24 -5.14
CA PHE A 63 2.97 -17.61 -3.72
C PHE A 63 2.75 -19.12 -3.55
N LYS A 64 3.65 -19.78 -2.80
CA LYS A 64 3.56 -21.23 -2.54
C LYS A 64 2.58 -21.60 -1.43
N HIS A 65 2.41 -20.77 -0.41
CA HIS A 65 1.50 -20.99 0.72
C HIS A 65 1.01 -19.67 1.31
N LYS A 66 -0.06 -19.71 2.13
CA LYS A 66 -0.68 -18.51 2.70
C LYS A 66 0.29 -17.59 3.46
N ARG A 67 1.32 -18.15 4.11
CA ARG A 67 2.32 -17.37 4.87
C ARG A 67 3.14 -16.44 3.97
N ALA A 68 3.63 -16.94 2.84
CA ALA A 68 4.39 -16.15 1.87
C ALA A 68 3.56 -14.98 1.33
N LEU A 69 2.26 -15.20 1.08
CA LEU A 69 1.35 -14.12 0.68
C LEU A 69 1.20 -13.07 1.80
N VAL A 70 1.03 -13.49 3.05
CA VAL A 70 0.88 -12.58 4.19
C VAL A 70 2.16 -11.78 4.45
N GLU A 71 3.33 -12.43 4.38
CA GLU A 71 4.64 -11.77 4.48
C GLU A 71 4.83 -10.71 3.39
N HIS A 72 4.45 -11.04 2.15
CA HIS A 72 4.48 -10.09 1.05
C HIS A 72 3.53 -8.90 1.28
N ILE A 73 2.32 -9.14 1.78
CA ILE A 73 1.37 -8.07 2.13
C ILE A 73 1.96 -7.17 3.21
N HIS A 74 2.59 -7.73 4.25
CA HIS A 74 3.19 -6.94 5.32
C HIS A 74 4.35 -6.08 4.79
N LYS A 75 5.20 -6.64 3.94
CA LYS A 75 6.30 -5.91 3.29
C LYS A 75 5.78 -4.76 2.43
N ALA A 76 4.84 -5.04 1.52
CA ALA A 76 4.24 -4.03 0.64
C ALA A 76 3.53 -2.91 1.42
N LYS A 77 2.86 -3.25 2.53
CA LYS A 77 2.26 -2.22 3.41
C LYS A 77 3.29 -1.35 4.11
N ALA A 78 4.39 -1.94 4.57
CA ALA A 78 5.46 -1.19 5.21
C ALA A 78 6.14 -0.23 4.22
N GLU A 79 6.37 -0.67 2.98
CA GLU A 79 6.92 0.17 1.91
C GLU A 79 5.98 1.33 1.57
N LYS A 80 4.69 1.04 1.32
CA LYS A 80 3.68 2.08 1.04
C LYS A 80 3.56 3.09 2.19
N GLN A 81 3.67 2.64 3.44
CA GLN A 81 3.63 3.53 4.60
C GLN A 81 4.87 4.44 4.66
N ARG A 82 6.06 3.92 4.38
CA ARG A 82 7.30 4.70 4.32
C ARG A 82 7.26 5.77 3.23
N GLU A 83 6.79 5.39 2.04
CA GLU A 83 6.60 6.34 0.93
C GLU A 83 5.61 7.44 1.29
N ARG A 84 4.52 7.09 1.99
CA ARG A 84 3.52 8.07 2.43
C ARG A 84 4.11 9.07 3.42
N VAL A 85 4.85 8.60 4.42
CA VAL A 85 5.49 9.47 5.41
C VAL A 85 6.50 10.40 4.74
N LEU A 86 7.35 9.89 3.85
CA LEU A 86 8.32 10.72 3.12
C LEU A 86 7.61 11.80 2.29
N LYS A 87 6.51 11.43 1.61
CA LYS A 87 5.71 12.39 0.84
C LYS A 87 5.09 13.46 1.73
N GLU A 88 4.48 13.06 2.85
CA GLU A 88 3.89 13.97 3.83
C GLU A 88 4.93 14.95 4.39
N GLU A 89 6.15 14.49 4.70
CA GLU A 89 7.26 15.34 5.15
C GLU A 89 7.68 16.36 4.08
N MET A 90 7.78 15.92 2.82
CA MET A 90 8.15 16.79 1.70
C MET A 90 7.07 17.83 1.40
N ASP A 91 5.80 17.43 1.44
CA ASP A 91 4.66 18.33 1.24
C ASP A 91 4.56 19.34 2.40
N ALA A 92 4.82 18.92 3.64
CA ALA A 92 4.88 19.81 4.79
C ALA A 92 6.01 20.85 4.66
N LYS A 93 7.21 20.45 4.19
CA LYS A 93 8.31 21.38 3.89
C LYS A 93 7.91 22.37 2.79
N ARG A 94 7.30 21.89 1.71
CA ARG A 94 6.82 22.75 0.60
C ARG A 94 5.76 23.75 1.08
N ALA A 95 4.80 23.30 1.88
CA ALA A 95 3.75 24.15 2.43
C ALA A 95 4.32 25.26 3.34
N LYS A 96 5.29 24.92 4.21
CA LYS A 96 5.98 25.92 5.06
C LYS A 96 6.69 26.99 4.23
N THR A 97 7.44 26.57 3.20
CA THR A 97 8.14 27.51 2.31
C THR A 97 7.18 28.37 1.51
N LYS A 98 6.07 27.80 1.02
CA LYS A 98 5.02 28.53 0.30
C LYS A 98 4.37 29.58 1.20
N ALA A 99 3.95 29.20 2.41
CA ALA A 99 3.36 30.14 3.38
C ALA A 99 4.35 31.26 3.79
N ALA A 100 5.64 30.95 3.95
CA ALA A 100 6.65 31.97 4.23
C ALA A 100 6.82 32.96 3.07
N ARG A 101 6.74 32.49 1.82
CA ARG A 101 6.80 33.32 0.62
C ARG A 101 5.57 34.22 0.50
N GLU A 102 4.38 33.69 0.72
CA GLU A 102 3.11 34.44 0.71
C GLU A 102 3.13 35.56 1.77
N ARG A 103 3.49 35.25 3.02
CA ARG A 103 3.65 36.27 4.08
C ARG A 103 4.68 37.34 3.76
N ARG A 104 5.73 37.01 2.98
CA ARG A 104 6.71 38.02 2.53
C ARG A 104 6.12 38.91 1.45
N GLN A 105 5.39 38.34 0.49
CA GLN A 105 4.70 39.10 -0.55
C GLN A 105 3.64 40.02 0.04
N GLU A 106 2.83 39.53 0.99
CA GLU A 106 1.84 40.33 1.71
C GLU A 106 2.49 41.52 2.45
N ARG A 107 3.64 41.31 3.11
CA ARG A 107 4.40 42.40 3.75
C ARG A 107 4.95 43.44 2.77
N ILE A 108 5.40 43.01 1.60
CA ILE A 108 5.88 43.91 0.56
C ILE A 108 4.70 44.69 -0.04
N GLN A 109 3.58 44.01 -0.31
CA GLN A 109 2.39 44.62 -0.89
C GLN A 109 1.77 45.64 0.07
N THR A 110 1.64 45.30 1.35
CA THR A 110 1.15 46.23 2.40
C THR A 110 2.06 47.45 2.53
N LYS A 111 3.38 47.26 2.57
CA LYS A 111 4.34 48.39 2.58
C LYS A 111 4.22 49.27 1.33
N ARG A 112 4.08 48.67 0.14
CA ARG A 112 3.90 49.40 -1.12
C ARG A 112 2.60 50.20 -1.14
N ASN A 113 1.50 49.61 -0.65
CA ASN A 113 0.21 50.27 -0.59
C ASN A 113 0.20 51.42 0.43
N ALA A 114 0.87 51.26 1.57
CA ALA A 114 1.01 52.33 2.57
C ALA A 114 1.77 53.54 2.00
N LEU A 115 2.91 53.31 1.34
CA LEU A 115 3.69 54.37 0.68
C LEU A 115 2.90 55.08 -0.45
N ALA A 116 2.07 54.34 -1.18
CA ALA A 116 1.21 54.94 -2.21
C ALA A 116 0.09 55.77 -1.59
N GLY A 117 -0.48 55.35 -0.44
CA GLY A 117 -1.48 56.11 0.30
C GLY A 117 -0.94 57.39 0.90
N GLU A 118 0.27 57.38 1.47
CA GLU A 118 0.95 58.58 1.98
C GLU A 118 1.20 59.61 0.86
N ALA A 119 1.62 59.17 -0.32
CA ALA A 119 1.79 60.05 -1.49
C ALA A 119 0.46 60.62 -2.02
N GLU A 120 -0.64 59.88 -1.94
CA GLU A 120 -1.98 60.38 -2.31
C GLU A 120 -2.57 61.34 -1.28
N GLU A 121 -2.16 61.27 0.00
CA GLU A 121 -2.55 62.25 1.02
C GLU A 121 -1.74 63.55 0.91
N GLU A 122 -0.43 63.47 0.64
CA GLU A 122 0.42 64.65 0.43
C GLU A 122 -0.01 65.47 -0.79
N THR A 123 -0.38 64.82 -1.89
CA THR A 123 -0.87 65.50 -3.11
C THR A 123 -2.26 66.11 -3.01
N LYS A 124 -3.05 65.80 -1.96
CA LYS A 124 -4.36 66.41 -1.68
C LYS A 124 -4.29 67.53 -0.64
N ALA A 125 -3.19 67.62 0.10
CA ALA A 125 -2.95 68.66 1.09
C ALA A 125 -2.29 69.92 0.49
N GLU A 126 -1.77 69.80 -0.74
CA GLU A 126 -1.25 70.89 -1.59
C GLU A 126 -2.34 71.41 -2.55
#